data_AF-T0RSP1-F1
#
_entry.id   AF-T0RSP1-F1
#
_cell.length_a   1.000
_cell.length_b   1.000
_cell.length_c   1.000
_cell.angle_alpha   90.00
_cell.angle_beta   90.00
_cell.angle_gamma   90.00
#
_symmetry.space_group_name_H-M   'P 1'
#
loop_
_entity.id
_entity.type
_entity.pdbx_description
1 polymer ?
#
loop_
_entity_poly.entity_id
_entity_poly.type
_entity_poly.pdbx_seq_one_letter_code
_entity_poly.pdbx_strand_id
1 'polypeptide(L)'
;MKNIEALRNKREDIMNPGIKDESGLNDFQKRPNEVQITIPKVGIERFRIPLNFEHADGSVMTHDSEASMFVYLEAHKTGANMSRFCKILQAEGAEQIVNNNFYKTILRKYRTDLRDYEDSHLFLRHTSN
;
A
#
# COMPACT_ATOMS: atom_id res chain seq x y z
N MET A 1 -25.96 15.99 0.89
CA MET A 1 -25.89 15.21 -0.36
C MET A 1 -24.45 15.25 -0.87
N LYS A 2 -23.75 14.11 -0.95
CA LYS A 2 -22.40 14.08 -1.55
C LYS A 2 -22.57 14.19 -3.07
N ASN A 3 -21.77 15.06 -3.70
CA ASN A 3 -21.86 15.37 -5.12
C ASN A 3 -21.31 14.21 -5.95
N ILE A 4 -22.13 13.17 -6.16
CA ILE A 4 -21.81 11.92 -6.89
C ILE A 4 -21.36 12.21 -8.33
N GLU A 5 -21.73 13.37 -8.86
CA GLU A 5 -21.46 13.79 -10.22
C GLU A 5 -19.96 13.98 -10.50
N ALA A 6 -19.16 14.32 -9.48
CA ALA A 6 -17.71 14.46 -9.59
C ALA A 6 -16.95 13.11 -9.54
N LEU A 7 -17.63 12.01 -9.19
CA LEU A 7 -17.08 10.64 -9.26
C LEU A 7 -17.33 9.98 -10.63
N ARG A 8 -18.12 10.61 -11.51
CA ARG A 8 -18.35 10.11 -12.86
C ARG A 8 -17.19 10.56 -13.74
N ASN A 9 -16.35 9.62 -14.16
CA ASN A 9 -15.42 9.84 -15.26
C ASN A 9 -16.24 10.23 -16.50
N LYS A 10 -16.24 11.51 -16.89
CA LYS A 10 -16.92 11.93 -18.12
C LYS A 10 -16.13 11.37 -19.30
N ARG A 11 -16.82 11.04 -20.39
CA ARG A 11 -16.18 10.54 -21.61
C ARG A 11 -15.09 11.49 -22.11
N GLU A 12 -15.29 12.79 -21.91
CA GLU A 12 -14.32 13.85 -22.23
C GLU A 12 -13.00 13.73 -21.46
N ASP A 13 -13.02 13.29 -20.19
CA ASP A 13 -11.82 13.12 -19.36
C ASP A 13 -10.96 11.94 -19.82
N ILE A 14 -11.59 10.93 -20.44
CA ILE A 14 -10.93 9.76 -21.03
C ILE A 14 -10.32 10.13 -22.39
N MET A 15 -11.04 10.94 -23.17
CA MET A 15 -10.69 11.27 -24.56
C MET A 15 -9.71 12.45 -24.67
N ASN A 16 -9.65 13.35 -23.68
CA ASN A 16 -8.73 14.48 -23.68
C ASN A 16 -7.86 14.50 -22.41
N PRO A 17 -6.81 13.67 -22.36
CA PRO A 17 -6.06 13.51 -21.16
C PRO A 17 -4.94 14.55 -21.09
N GLY A 18 -4.93 15.35 -20.03
CA GLY A 18 -3.84 16.26 -19.70
C GLY A 18 -2.46 15.58 -19.57
N ILE A 19 -1.94 15.47 -18.35
CA ILE A 19 -0.56 15.00 -18.12
C ILE A 19 -0.44 13.51 -18.45
N LYS A 20 0.42 13.20 -19.42
CA LYS A 20 0.79 11.83 -19.81
C LYS A 20 2.11 11.45 -19.14
N ASP A 21 2.28 10.18 -18.83
CA ASP A 21 3.57 9.64 -18.41
C ASP A 21 4.51 9.44 -19.62
N GLU A 22 5.75 9.01 -19.35
CA GLU A 22 6.78 8.76 -20.36
C GLU A 22 6.37 7.66 -21.38
N SER A 23 5.39 6.82 -21.03
CA SER A 23 4.83 5.80 -21.92
C SER A 23 3.66 6.30 -22.78
N GLY A 24 3.27 7.57 -22.61
CA GLY A 24 2.14 8.19 -23.31
C GLY A 24 0.78 7.81 -22.72
N LEU A 25 0.76 7.10 -21.59
CA LEU A 25 -0.46 6.72 -20.87
C LEU A 25 -0.87 7.84 -19.91
N ASN A 26 -2.17 7.92 -19.64
CA ASN A 26 -2.73 8.97 -18.81
C ASN A 26 -2.46 8.68 -17.33
N ASP A 27 -1.73 9.58 -16.68
CA ASP A 27 -1.41 9.45 -15.26
C ASP A 27 -2.50 10.14 -14.41
N PHE A 28 -3.58 9.40 -14.16
CA PHE A 28 -4.69 9.87 -13.32
C PHE A 28 -4.29 10.04 -11.84
N GLN A 29 -3.15 9.49 -11.41
CA GLN A 29 -2.67 9.60 -10.04
C GLN A 29 -2.04 10.96 -9.76
N LYS A 30 -1.58 11.68 -10.78
CA LYS A 30 -0.99 13.04 -10.65
C LYS A 30 -2.02 14.17 -10.76
N ARG A 31 -3.29 13.87 -11.05
CA ARG A 31 -4.32 14.90 -11.17
C ARG A 31 -4.67 15.47 -9.78
N PRO A 32 -4.89 16.78 -9.64
CA PRO A 32 -5.41 17.35 -8.40
C PRO A 32 -6.77 16.73 -8.07
N ASN A 33 -6.97 16.29 -6.83
CA ASN A 33 -8.25 15.74 -6.41
C ASN A 33 -9.25 16.88 -6.14
N GLU A 34 -10.22 17.07 -7.03
CA GLU A 34 -11.28 18.08 -6.87
C GLU A 34 -12.27 17.71 -5.75
N VAL A 35 -12.38 16.42 -5.42
CA VAL A 35 -13.29 15.90 -4.39
C VAL A 35 -12.48 15.35 -3.24
N GLN A 36 -12.22 16.21 -2.24
CA GLN A 36 -11.41 15.92 -1.06
C GLN A 36 -12.06 14.86 -0.14
N ILE A 37 -12.01 13.58 -0.55
CA ILE A 37 -12.55 12.43 0.18
C ILE A 37 -11.39 11.62 0.75
N THR A 38 -11.35 11.51 2.07
CA THR A 38 -10.39 10.65 2.78
C THR A 38 -10.71 9.18 2.54
N ILE A 39 -9.71 8.34 2.32
CA ILE A 39 -9.87 6.88 2.25
C ILE A 39 -9.35 6.27 3.56
N PRO A 40 -10.24 5.73 4.42
CA PRO A 40 -9.85 5.26 5.75
C PRO A 40 -8.85 4.11 5.75
N LYS A 41 -8.93 3.23 4.74
CA LYS A 41 -8.15 1.99 4.66
C LYS A 41 -7.85 1.69 3.19
N VAL A 42 -6.59 1.78 2.79
CA VAL A 42 -6.11 1.42 1.44
C VAL A 42 -4.81 0.63 1.53
N GLY A 43 -4.64 -0.40 0.70
CA GLY A 43 -3.45 -1.25 0.71
C GLY A 43 -3.72 -2.62 0.11
N ILE A 44 -3.02 -3.64 0.61
CA ILE A 44 -3.12 -5.02 0.11
C ILE A 44 -3.78 -5.93 1.17
N GLU A 45 -4.56 -6.90 0.71
CA GLU A 45 -5.30 -7.84 1.57
C GLU A 45 -4.99 -9.27 1.13
N ARG A 46 -4.69 -10.15 2.09
CA ARG A 46 -4.42 -11.59 1.89
C ARG A 46 -3.33 -11.88 0.86
N PHE A 47 -2.26 -11.11 0.91
CA PHE A 47 -1.09 -11.34 0.07
C PHE A 47 -0.30 -12.54 0.61
N ARG A 48 -0.17 -13.59 -0.21
CA ARG A 48 0.61 -14.78 0.14
C ARG A 48 2.09 -14.56 -0.10
N ILE A 49 2.88 -14.83 0.93
CA ILE A 49 4.32 -14.66 0.91
C ILE A 49 4.97 -15.66 1.87
N PRO A 50 6.07 -16.33 1.47
CA PRO A 50 6.86 -17.11 2.40
C PRO A 50 7.54 -16.19 3.42
N LEU A 51 7.37 -16.48 4.71
CA LEU A 51 8.03 -15.75 5.80
C LEU A 51 8.81 -16.71 6.70
N ASN A 52 9.93 -16.25 7.23
CA ASN A 52 10.80 -17.05 8.11
C ASN A 52 10.39 -16.87 9.57
N PHE A 53 10.14 -17.96 10.30
CA PHE A 53 9.76 -17.94 11.71
C PHE A 53 10.78 -18.73 12.53
N GLU A 54 11.06 -18.22 13.74
CA GLU A 54 11.84 -18.93 14.74
C GLU A 54 10.90 -19.84 15.56
N HIS A 55 11.23 -21.11 15.63
CA HIS A 55 10.51 -22.12 16.40
C HIS A 55 11.03 -22.21 17.83
N ALA A 56 10.25 -22.82 18.72
CA ALA A 56 10.61 -22.98 20.13
C ALA A 56 11.89 -23.82 20.35
N ASP A 57 12.29 -24.62 19.36
CA ASP A 57 13.53 -25.40 19.34
C ASP A 57 14.75 -24.61 18.86
N GLY A 58 14.58 -23.33 18.51
CA GLY A 58 15.62 -22.45 17.96
C GLY A 58 15.88 -22.66 16.46
N SER A 59 15.12 -23.54 15.79
CA SER A 59 15.20 -23.68 14.34
C SER A 59 14.46 -22.53 13.64
N VAL A 60 14.93 -22.16 12.45
CA VAL A 60 14.25 -21.18 11.59
C VAL A 60 13.66 -21.94 10.41
N MET A 61 12.34 -21.84 10.22
CA MET A 61 11.65 -22.43 9.08
C MET A 61 10.80 -21.40 8.35
N THR A 62 10.66 -21.60 7.05
CA THR A 62 9.83 -20.77 6.18
C THR A 62 8.40 -21.33 6.12
N HIS A 63 7.40 -20.48 6.36
CA HIS A 63 5.98 -20.82 6.30
C HIS A 63 5.26 -19.99 5.23
N ASP A 64 4.32 -20.62 4.51
CA ASP A 64 3.40 -19.90 3.63
C ASP A 64 2.43 -19.06 4.49
N SER A 65 2.52 -17.73 4.38
CA SER A 65 1.81 -16.80 5.25
C SER A 65 0.93 -15.85 4.44
N GLU A 66 -0.23 -15.48 5.01
CA GLU A 66 -1.08 -14.42 4.46
C GLU A 66 -0.85 -13.11 5.23
N ALA A 67 -0.49 -12.04 4.51
CA ALA A 67 -0.28 -10.71 5.06
C ALA A 67 -1.28 -9.69 4.48
N SER A 68 -1.85 -8.87 5.35
CA SER A 68 -2.77 -7.78 5.00
C SER A 68 -2.28 -6.47 5.62
N MET A 69 -2.19 -5.42 4.80
CA MET A 69 -1.51 -4.18 5.18
C MET A 69 -2.24 -2.98 4.62
N PHE A 70 -2.45 -1.98 5.47
CA PHE A 70 -3.28 -0.83 5.13
C PHE A 70 -2.72 0.45 5.70
N VAL A 71 -2.84 1.51 4.91
CA VAL A 71 -2.60 2.88 5.33
C VAL A 71 -3.89 3.68 5.30
N TYR A 72 -3.93 4.71 6.13
CA TYR A 72 -4.86 5.81 5.95
C TYR A 72 -4.39 6.72 4.81
N LEU A 73 -5.30 7.14 3.92
CA LEU A 73 -5.00 8.07 2.84
C LEU A 73 -5.84 9.35 3.02
N GLU A 74 -5.14 10.47 3.14
CA GLU A 74 -5.76 11.78 3.29
C GLU A 74 -6.51 12.24 2.04
N ALA A 75 -7.51 13.10 2.25
CA ALA A 75 -8.44 13.58 1.22
C ALA A 75 -7.77 14.32 0.05
N HIS A 76 -6.62 14.95 0.30
CA HIS A 76 -5.88 15.69 -0.70
C HIS A 76 -5.07 14.79 -1.65
N LYS A 77 -5.05 13.47 -1.41
CA LYS A 77 -4.31 12.50 -2.21
C LYS A 77 -5.20 11.70 -3.15
N THR A 78 -4.67 11.45 -4.32
CA THR A 78 -5.30 10.71 -5.42
C THR A 78 -5.08 9.21 -5.38
N GLY A 79 -4.10 8.71 -4.61
CA GLY A 79 -3.86 7.26 -4.51
C GLY A 79 -2.67 6.86 -3.64
N ALA A 80 -2.52 5.54 -3.44
CA ALA A 80 -1.38 4.90 -2.79
C ALA A 80 -0.70 3.95 -3.78
N ASN A 81 0.63 3.85 -3.75
CA ASN A 81 1.36 2.96 -4.64
C ASN A 81 1.27 1.50 -4.14
N MET A 82 0.33 0.75 -4.71
CA MET A 82 0.06 -0.64 -4.33
C MET A 82 1.28 -1.55 -4.49
N SER A 83 2.08 -1.35 -5.54
CA SER A 83 3.26 -2.19 -5.80
C SER A 83 4.35 -2.04 -4.74
N ARG A 84 4.43 -0.89 -4.06
CA ARG A 84 5.39 -0.66 -2.97
C ARG A 84 5.10 -1.54 -1.75
N PHE A 85 3.81 -1.81 -1.46
CA PHE A 85 3.44 -2.73 -0.38
C PHE A 85 4.09 -4.09 -0.57
N CYS A 86 3.89 -4.68 -1.76
CA CYS A 86 4.44 -5.99 -2.09
C CYS A 86 5.97 -6.00 -2.13
N LYS A 87 6.60 -4.97 -2.74
CA LYS A 87 8.07 -4.89 -2.83
C LYS A 87 8.75 -4.89 -1.47
N ILE A 88 8.23 -4.11 -0.52
CA ILE A 88 8.80 -4.04 0.84
C ILE A 88 8.60 -5.36 1.58
N LEU A 89 7.41 -5.97 1.48
CA LEU A 89 7.14 -7.26 2.10
C LEU A 89 8.07 -8.36 1.55
N GLN A 90 8.24 -8.40 0.22
CA GLN A 90 9.11 -9.38 -0.44
C GLN A 90 10.58 -9.20 -0.05
N ALA A 91 11.06 -7.96 -0.04
CA ALA A 91 12.45 -7.65 0.33
C ALA A 91 12.75 -8.03 1.79
N GLU A 92 11.93 -7.56 2.73
CA GLU A 92 12.19 -7.84 4.15
C GLU A 92 11.86 -9.28 4.53
N GLY A 93 10.80 -9.86 3.97
CA GLY A 93 10.35 -11.21 4.30
C GLY A 93 11.32 -12.32 3.88
N ALA A 94 12.11 -12.06 2.84
CA ALA A 94 13.15 -12.98 2.38
C ALA A 94 14.39 -12.98 3.29
N GLU A 95 14.75 -11.83 3.88
CA GLU A 95 16.01 -11.64 4.62
C GLU A 95 15.85 -11.73 6.13
N GLN A 96 14.67 -11.44 6.68
CA GLN A 96 14.45 -11.33 8.12
C GLN A 96 13.54 -12.42 8.66
N ILE A 97 13.78 -12.76 9.93
CA ILE A 97 12.90 -13.59 10.74
C ILE A 97 11.76 -12.72 11.26
N VAL A 98 10.53 -13.21 11.20
CA VAL A 98 9.35 -12.55 11.74
C VAL A 98 9.47 -12.45 13.26
N ASN A 99 9.73 -11.22 13.72
CA ASN A 99 9.79 -10.86 15.12
C ASN A 99 9.39 -9.39 15.30
N ASN A 100 9.50 -8.86 16.52
CA ASN A 100 9.18 -7.46 16.79
C ASN A 100 10.01 -6.46 15.99
N ASN A 101 11.26 -6.79 15.66
CA ASN A 101 12.12 -5.92 14.84
C ASN A 101 11.69 -5.95 13.37
N PHE A 102 11.33 -7.12 12.83
CA PHE A 102 10.75 -7.23 11.49
C PHE A 102 9.55 -6.29 11.32
N TYR A 103 8.60 -6.34 12.25
CA TYR A 103 7.43 -5.46 12.19
C TYR A 103 7.80 -3.98 12.30
N LYS A 104 8.72 -3.60 13.20
CA LYS A 104 9.21 -2.21 13.28
C LYS A 104 9.85 -1.75 11.97
N THR A 105 10.66 -2.61 11.35
CA THR A 105 11.33 -2.31 10.09
C THR A 105 10.33 -2.14 8.96
N ILE A 106 9.40 -3.09 8.81
CA ILE A 106 8.31 -3.04 7.83
C ILE A 106 7.46 -1.78 8.01
N LEU A 107 6.99 -1.49 9.22
CA LEU A 107 6.16 -0.33 9.49
C LEU A 107 6.92 0.98 9.19
N ARG A 108 8.21 1.04 9.52
CA ARG A 108 9.07 2.17 9.20
C ARG A 108 9.28 2.32 7.70
N LYS A 109 9.55 1.23 6.96
CA LYS A 109 9.70 1.26 5.51
C LYS A 109 8.41 1.68 4.83
N TYR A 110 7.25 1.20 5.29
CA TYR A 110 5.98 1.70 4.77
C TYR A 110 5.76 3.17 5.07
N ARG A 111 6.12 3.61 6.28
CA ARG A 111 6.07 5.03 6.59
C ARG A 111 6.97 5.82 5.65
N THR A 112 8.21 5.42 5.40
CA THR A 112 9.18 6.19 4.60
C THR A 112 8.97 6.07 3.08
N ASP A 113 8.71 4.87 2.58
CA ASP A 113 8.68 4.56 1.15
C ASP A 113 7.28 4.76 0.55
N LEU A 114 6.21 4.73 1.37
CA LEU A 114 4.88 5.22 0.97
C LEU A 114 4.61 6.64 1.48
N ARG A 115 5.52 7.25 2.26
CA ARG A 115 5.48 8.69 2.51
C ARG A 115 5.67 9.39 1.17
N ASP A 116 4.65 10.10 0.75
CA ASP A 116 4.92 11.44 0.26
C ASP A 116 4.70 12.51 1.36
N TYR A 117 4.11 12.19 2.54
CA TYR A 117 3.94 13.15 3.68
C TYR A 117 3.80 12.53 5.09
N GLU A 118 4.06 13.34 6.13
CA GLU A 118 4.46 12.99 7.50
C GLU A 118 3.43 12.20 8.38
N ASP A 119 2.12 12.28 8.13
CA ASP A 119 1.10 11.72 9.01
C ASP A 119 0.26 10.62 8.35
N SER A 120 0.63 9.35 8.57
CA SER A 120 -0.22 8.21 8.19
C SER A 120 -0.22 7.15 9.28
N HIS A 121 -1.43 6.76 9.70
CA HIS A 121 -1.64 5.60 10.56
C HIS A 121 -1.56 4.33 9.71
N LEU A 122 -0.75 3.37 10.15
CA LEU A 122 -0.46 2.13 9.44
C LEU A 122 -0.98 0.94 10.25
N PHE A 123 -1.70 0.04 9.59
CA PHE A 123 -2.28 -1.16 10.17
C PHE A 123 -1.69 -2.38 9.48
N LEU A 124 -1.10 -3.28 10.27
CA LEU A 124 -0.55 -4.56 9.81
C LEU A 124 -1.32 -5.70 10.48
N ARG A 125 -1.85 -6.61 9.66
CA ARG A 125 -2.45 -7.87 10.11
C ARG A 125 -1.74 -9.02 9.41
N HIS A 126 -1.27 -9.99 10.18
CA HIS A 126 -0.74 -11.24 9.65
C HIS A 126 -1.60 -12.41 10.13
N THR A 127 -1.74 -13.43 9.30
CA THR A 127 -2.35 -14.71 9.63
C THR A 127 -1.50 -15.81 9.01
N SER A 128 -0.85 -16.61 9.86
CA SER A 128 -0.19 -17.87 9.47
C SER A 128 -1.19 -19.03 9.61
N ASN A 129 -1.21 -19.93 8.64
CA ASN A 129 -1.95 -21.21 8.73
C ASN A 129 -1.05 -22.32 9.25
#